data_AF-A0A1V6K9L9-F1
#
_entry.id   AF-A0A1V6K9L9-F1
#
_cell.length_a   1.000
_cell.length_b   1.000
_cell.length_c   1.000
_cell.angle_alpha   90.00
_cell.angle_beta   90.00
_cell.angle_gamma   90.00
#
_symmetry.space_group_name_H-M   'P 1'
#
loop_
_entity.id
_entity.type
_entity.pdbx_description
1 polymer ?
#
loop_
_entity_poly.entity_id
_entity_poly.type
_entity_poly.pdbx_seq_one_letter_code
_entity_poly.pdbx_strand_id
1 'polypeptide(L)'
;MELRDSGPWIEDFESADPDPDPAWVLRAETAPVKKNKKANFSVHFDSGQGAEDSSRSLRIDFDFSGDKDFFAFANNYKKRDLTLYNGIEFFVKGTGKFNGQFYILTSHPDDPNRIDQWTAMMVVDKTWKKIRIPFNKMFISRGWIKKGAQKTGAVPGDQVLRLNRVEGIQFGVGSNKNDAVSGSIWIDKIRLYGGSEMPG
;
A
#
# COMPACT_ATOMS: atom_id res chain seq x y z
N MET A 1 24.72 -6.11 -9.77
CA MET A 1 23.34 -6.08 -10.28
C MET A 1 22.45 -6.58 -9.16
N GLU A 2 21.53 -5.76 -8.67
CA GLU A 2 20.59 -6.13 -7.60
C GLU A 2 19.49 -7.02 -8.21
N LEU A 3 19.25 -8.19 -7.62
CA LEU A 3 18.17 -9.08 -8.05
C LEU A 3 16.82 -8.46 -7.65
N ARG A 4 15.89 -8.36 -8.59
CA ARG A 4 14.53 -7.85 -8.38
C ARG A 4 13.53 -8.89 -8.84
N ASP A 5 12.47 -9.06 -8.06
CA ASP A 5 11.43 -10.04 -8.37
C ASP A 5 10.56 -9.55 -9.54
N SER A 6 10.59 -10.27 -10.65
CA SER A 6 9.75 -10.06 -11.83
C SER A 6 8.62 -11.07 -11.95
N GLY A 7 8.55 -12.04 -11.03
CA GLY A 7 7.56 -13.11 -11.04
C GLY A 7 6.14 -12.60 -10.79
N PRO A 8 5.13 -13.42 -11.09
CA PRO A 8 3.76 -13.10 -10.76
C PRO A 8 3.64 -12.89 -9.25
N TRP A 9 2.93 -11.83 -8.85
CA TRP A 9 2.58 -11.63 -7.45
C TRP A 9 1.13 -12.04 -7.28
N ILE A 10 0.90 -13.08 -6.48
CA ILE A 10 -0.41 -13.54 -6.02
C ILE A 10 -0.30 -13.61 -4.51
N GLU A 11 -1.10 -12.80 -3.83
CA GLU A 11 -1.12 -12.69 -2.38
C GLU A 11 -2.56 -12.70 -1.91
N ASP A 12 -2.98 -13.85 -1.37
CA ASP A 12 -4.29 -14.08 -0.77
C ASP A 12 -4.19 -14.44 0.72
N PHE A 13 -2.98 -14.40 1.29
CA PHE A 13 -2.69 -14.59 2.70
C PHE A 13 -3.09 -15.96 3.27
N GLU A 14 -3.41 -16.96 2.44
CA GLU A 14 -3.95 -18.26 2.89
C GLU A 14 -2.88 -19.27 3.31
N SER A 15 -1.71 -19.26 2.68
CA SER A 15 -0.70 -20.30 2.88
C SER A 15 0.03 -20.19 4.23
N ALA A 16 0.78 -21.25 4.55
CA ALA A 16 1.65 -21.32 5.72
C ALA A 16 3.15 -21.38 5.37
N ASP A 17 3.55 -21.60 4.10
CA ASP A 17 4.97 -21.56 3.72
C ASP A 17 5.23 -21.40 2.19
N PRO A 18 5.99 -20.37 1.77
CA PRO A 18 6.20 -19.13 2.51
C PRO A 18 4.95 -18.27 2.30
N ASP A 19 4.12 -18.15 3.33
CA ASP A 19 3.03 -17.20 3.29
C ASP A 19 2.58 -16.85 4.70
N PRO A 20 2.37 -15.56 5.02
CA PRO A 20 2.39 -14.37 4.15
C PRO A 20 3.78 -13.86 3.71
N ASP A 21 3.88 -13.13 2.59
CA ASP A 21 5.15 -12.53 2.08
C ASP A 21 5.90 -11.83 3.23
N PRO A 22 7.12 -12.29 3.60
CA PRO A 22 7.83 -11.75 4.76
C PRO A 22 8.23 -10.28 4.61
N ALA A 23 8.08 -9.70 3.41
CA ALA A 23 8.30 -8.29 3.19
C ALA A 23 7.16 -7.37 3.71
N TRP A 24 6.04 -7.94 4.18
CA TRP A 24 5.01 -7.18 4.86
C TRP A 24 5.47 -6.67 6.22
N VAL A 25 5.31 -5.38 6.45
CA VAL A 25 5.61 -4.76 7.74
C VAL A 25 4.36 -4.75 8.61
N LEU A 26 4.30 -5.72 9.52
CA LEU A 26 3.32 -5.75 10.60
C LEU A 26 3.82 -4.87 11.74
N ARG A 27 3.09 -3.79 12.03
CA ARG A 27 3.48 -2.84 13.07
C ARG A 27 2.28 -2.16 13.69
N ALA A 28 2.46 -1.67 14.91
CA ALA A 28 1.56 -0.71 15.54
C ALA A 28 2.31 0.60 15.75
N GLU A 29 1.69 1.71 15.41
CA GLU A 29 2.25 3.04 15.58
C GLU A 29 1.25 3.91 16.33
N THR A 30 1.73 4.67 17.30
CA THR A 30 0.94 5.68 18.02
C THR A 30 1.70 6.99 17.94
N ALA A 31 1.11 7.99 17.28
CA ALA A 31 1.67 9.33 17.27
C ALA A 31 1.23 10.07 18.55
N PRO A 32 2.17 10.56 19.37
CA PRO A 32 1.84 11.42 20.50
C PRO A 32 1.47 12.82 19.99
N VAL A 33 0.27 13.33 20.30
CA VAL A 33 -0.14 14.70 19.97
C VAL A 33 -0.65 15.45 21.20
N LYS A 34 -0.31 16.74 21.26
CA LYS A 34 -0.64 17.68 22.36
C LYS A 34 -2.15 17.68 22.67
N LYS A 35 -2.49 17.67 23.97
CA LYS A 35 -3.87 17.80 24.53
C LYS A 35 -4.83 16.63 24.21
N ASN A 36 -4.63 15.47 24.85
CA ASN A 36 -5.59 14.34 24.93
C ASN A 36 -6.08 13.76 23.59
N LYS A 37 -5.30 13.93 22.54
CA LYS A 37 -5.62 13.45 21.18
C LYS A 37 -4.58 12.41 20.77
N LYS A 38 -5.03 11.21 20.40
CA LYS A 38 -4.17 10.12 19.92
C LYS A 38 -4.55 9.79 18.49
N ALA A 39 -3.55 9.69 17.62
CA ALA A 39 -3.69 9.04 16.34
C ALA A 39 -2.87 7.75 16.40
N ASN A 40 -3.48 6.63 16.02
CA ASN A 40 -2.82 5.34 16.05
C ASN A 40 -3.25 4.49 14.86
N PHE A 41 -2.40 3.53 14.49
CA PHE A 41 -2.79 2.46 13.60
C PHE A 41 -2.06 1.16 13.96
N SER A 42 -2.62 0.04 13.53
CA SER A 42 -1.94 -1.26 13.55
C SER A 42 -2.16 -1.99 12.23
N VAL A 43 -1.19 -2.81 11.84
CA VAL A 43 -1.23 -3.67 10.66
C VAL A 43 -0.98 -5.10 11.11
N HIS A 44 -1.90 -6.00 10.78
CA HIS A 44 -1.82 -7.42 11.13
C HIS A 44 -2.63 -8.25 10.14
N PHE A 45 -2.41 -9.56 10.13
CA PHE A 45 -3.27 -10.49 9.40
C PHE A 45 -4.53 -10.78 10.21
N ASP A 46 -5.68 -10.81 9.55
CA ASP A 46 -6.98 -11.13 10.13
C ASP A 46 -7.48 -12.43 9.50
N SER A 47 -7.69 -13.47 10.32
CA SER A 47 -8.20 -14.78 9.89
C SER A 47 -9.72 -14.94 10.04
N GLY A 48 -10.44 -13.85 10.33
CA GLY A 48 -11.89 -13.81 10.41
C GLY A 48 -12.57 -13.16 9.21
N GLN A 49 -11.80 -12.64 8.24
CA GLN A 49 -12.32 -11.98 7.04
C GLN A 49 -11.39 -12.20 5.85
N GLY A 50 -11.97 -12.59 4.71
CA GLY A 50 -11.34 -12.62 3.40
C GLY A 50 -12.33 -12.24 2.31
N ALA A 51 -11.82 -11.94 1.12
CA ALA A 51 -12.58 -11.65 -0.08
C ALA A 51 -12.77 -12.90 -0.94
N GLU A 52 -13.96 -13.05 -1.52
CA GLU A 52 -14.31 -14.22 -2.33
C GLU A 52 -14.21 -15.53 -1.52
N ASP A 53 -13.21 -16.36 -1.79
CA ASP A 53 -12.99 -17.68 -1.23
C ASP A 53 -11.86 -17.74 -0.17
N SER A 54 -11.21 -16.62 0.15
CA SER A 54 -10.23 -16.55 1.25
C SER A 54 -10.88 -16.42 2.62
N SER A 55 -10.13 -16.87 3.62
CA SER A 55 -10.43 -16.77 5.04
C SER A 55 -9.55 -15.74 5.76
N ARG A 56 -8.45 -15.30 5.13
CA ARG A 56 -7.46 -14.40 5.67
C ARG A 56 -7.33 -13.13 4.82
N SER A 57 -6.94 -12.04 5.47
CA SER A 57 -6.64 -10.78 4.78
C SER A 57 -5.66 -9.93 5.58
N LEU A 58 -5.11 -8.92 4.93
CA LEU A 58 -4.30 -7.89 5.58
C LEU A 58 -5.21 -6.80 6.14
N ARG A 59 -5.17 -6.61 7.45
CA ARG A 59 -6.00 -5.63 8.17
C ARG A 59 -5.18 -4.45 8.64
N ILE A 60 -5.75 -3.26 8.46
CA ILE A 60 -5.26 -2.00 9.01
C ILE A 60 -6.34 -1.43 9.92
N ASP A 61 -6.08 -1.40 11.23
CA ASP A 61 -6.89 -0.63 12.18
C ASP A 61 -6.33 0.77 12.32
N PHE A 62 -7.19 1.79 12.41
CA PHE A 62 -6.76 3.18 12.53
C PHE A 62 -7.72 4.02 13.38
N ASP A 63 -7.16 5.04 14.01
CA ASP A 63 -7.89 6.11 14.70
C ASP A 63 -7.28 7.46 14.33
N PHE A 64 -8.07 8.29 13.64
CA PHE A 64 -7.70 9.65 13.22
C PHE A 64 -8.40 10.74 14.04
N SER A 65 -9.00 10.41 15.18
CA SER A 65 -9.63 11.40 16.05
C SER A 65 -8.64 12.44 16.61
N GLY A 66 -7.34 12.11 16.63
CA GLY A 66 -6.31 12.93 17.24
C GLY A 66 -5.47 13.84 16.35
N ASP A 67 -5.26 13.52 15.06
CA ASP A 67 -4.30 14.22 14.18
C ASP A 67 -4.75 14.26 12.70
N LYS A 68 -4.59 15.42 12.05
CA LYS A 68 -4.92 15.67 10.64
C LYS A 68 -3.77 15.42 9.65
N ASP A 69 -2.58 15.02 10.09
CA ASP A 69 -1.45 14.65 9.22
C ASP A 69 -0.87 13.26 9.57
N PHE A 70 -1.76 12.28 9.75
CA PHE A 70 -1.41 10.91 10.10
C PHE A 70 -1.89 9.92 9.05
N PHE A 71 -1.09 8.87 8.80
CA PHE A 71 -1.35 7.89 7.76
C PHE A 71 -1.22 6.48 8.31
N ALA A 72 -2.22 5.65 8.03
CA ALA A 72 -2.23 4.24 8.38
C ALA A 72 -1.97 3.43 7.11
N PHE A 73 -0.74 2.92 6.97
CA PHE A 73 -0.31 2.15 5.80
C PHE A 73 0.24 0.78 6.19
N ALA A 74 -0.21 -0.24 5.46
CA ALA A 74 0.52 -1.47 5.31
C ALA A 74 1.55 -1.33 4.19
N ASN A 75 2.77 -1.82 4.44
CA ASN A 75 3.90 -1.68 3.53
C ASN A 75 4.44 -3.06 3.17
N ASN A 76 4.70 -3.28 1.89
CA ASN A 76 5.47 -4.42 1.40
C ASN A 76 6.74 -3.88 0.73
N TYR A 77 7.92 -4.21 1.26
CA TYR A 77 9.22 -3.70 0.78
C TYR A 77 9.97 -4.69 -0.12
N LYS A 78 9.30 -5.71 -0.67
CA LYS A 78 9.94 -6.63 -1.62
C LYS A 78 10.18 -5.86 -2.92
N LYS A 79 11.45 -5.79 -3.31
CA LYS A 79 11.90 -5.09 -4.51
C LYS A 79 11.49 -5.87 -5.75
N ARG A 80 10.86 -5.19 -6.69
CA ARG A 80 10.24 -5.81 -7.87
C ARG A 80 10.65 -5.11 -9.17
N ASP A 81 10.63 -5.88 -10.25
CA ASP A 81 10.60 -5.39 -11.63
C ASP A 81 9.19 -5.66 -12.19
N LEU A 82 8.41 -4.59 -12.30
CA LEU A 82 7.03 -4.62 -12.76
C LEU A 82 6.86 -4.23 -14.24
N THR A 83 7.95 -4.17 -15.02
CA THR A 83 7.89 -3.71 -16.43
C THR A 83 6.98 -4.55 -17.32
N LEU A 84 6.77 -5.82 -16.97
CA LEU A 84 5.91 -6.72 -17.72
C LEU A 84 4.42 -6.51 -17.40
N TYR A 85 4.05 -5.76 -16.36
CA TYR A 85 2.67 -5.64 -15.89
C TYR A 85 2.07 -4.27 -16.21
N ASN A 86 0.77 -4.26 -16.48
CA ASN A 86 0.00 -3.04 -16.76
C ASN A 86 -0.54 -2.38 -15.47
N GLY A 87 -0.66 -3.14 -14.40
CA GLY A 87 -1.19 -2.63 -13.14
C GLY A 87 -1.32 -3.69 -12.07
N ILE A 88 -2.04 -3.31 -11.02
CA ILE A 88 -2.36 -4.16 -9.86
C ILE A 88 -3.86 -4.19 -9.64
N GLU A 89 -4.37 -5.33 -9.19
CA GLU A 89 -5.72 -5.49 -8.68
C GLU A 89 -5.72 -6.16 -7.31
N PHE A 90 -6.73 -5.83 -6.51
CA PHE A 90 -6.90 -6.36 -5.16
C PHE A 90 -8.34 -6.08 -4.70
N PHE A 91 -8.77 -6.75 -3.65
CA PHE A 91 -10.02 -6.49 -2.97
C PHE A 91 -9.79 -5.59 -1.76
N VAL A 92 -10.74 -4.69 -1.50
CA VAL A 92 -10.73 -3.85 -0.30
C VAL A 92 -12.13 -3.76 0.31
N LYS A 93 -12.18 -3.75 1.65
CA LYS A 93 -13.38 -3.54 2.47
C LYS A 93 -13.02 -2.69 3.67
N GLY A 94 -13.97 -1.95 4.22
CA GLY A 94 -13.79 -1.22 5.48
C GLY A 94 -14.99 -1.34 6.41
N THR A 95 -14.85 -0.86 7.64
CA THR A 95 -15.97 -0.71 8.58
C THR A 95 -16.93 0.41 8.18
N GLY A 96 -16.49 1.31 7.30
CA GLY A 96 -17.22 2.45 6.78
C GLY A 96 -16.79 2.79 5.36
N LYS A 97 -17.18 3.99 4.90
CA LYS A 97 -16.71 4.55 3.64
C LYS A 97 -15.48 5.40 3.90
N PHE A 98 -14.38 5.09 3.23
CA PHE A 98 -13.11 5.80 3.41
C PHE A 98 -12.46 6.10 2.06
N ASN A 99 -11.75 7.22 1.99
CA ASN A 99 -10.84 7.53 0.89
C ASN A 99 -9.50 6.86 1.16
N GLY A 100 -9.25 5.75 0.47
CA GLY A 100 -8.01 5.01 0.52
C GLY A 100 -7.00 5.48 -0.51
N GLN A 101 -5.77 5.03 -0.33
CA GLN A 101 -4.64 5.34 -1.18
C GLN A 101 -3.79 4.09 -1.40
N PHE A 102 -3.32 3.94 -2.62
CA PHE A 102 -2.31 2.97 -3.03
C PHE A 102 -1.06 3.73 -3.44
N TYR A 103 0.11 3.22 -3.07
CA TYR A 103 1.40 3.81 -3.43
C TYR A 103 2.37 2.79 -4.01
N ILE A 104 3.19 3.25 -4.95
CA ILE A 104 4.39 2.56 -5.44
C ILE A 104 5.58 3.50 -5.23
N LEU A 105 6.63 2.96 -4.62
CA LEU A 105 7.91 3.64 -4.47
C LEU A 105 8.86 3.14 -5.56
N THR A 106 9.46 4.04 -6.32
CA THR A 106 10.44 3.70 -7.36
C THR A 106 11.74 4.47 -7.16
N SER A 107 12.89 3.82 -7.32
CA SER A 107 14.20 4.46 -7.17
C SER A 107 14.84 4.87 -8.50
N HIS A 108 15.72 5.86 -8.45
CA HIS A 108 16.61 6.22 -9.55
C HIS A 108 17.65 5.10 -9.79
N PRO A 109 18.04 4.81 -11.05
CA PRO A 109 19.03 3.76 -11.35
C PRO A 109 20.40 4.02 -10.73
N ASP A 110 20.85 5.27 -10.78
CA ASP A 110 22.21 5.65 -10.33
C ASP A 110 22.29 5.99 -8.83
N ASP A 111 21.15 6.22 -8.17
CA ASP A 111 21.10 6.56 -6.74
C ASP A 111 19.83 5.95 -6.10
N PRO A 112 19.96 4.85 -5.35
CA PRO A 112 18.82 4.19 -4.73
C PRO A 112 18.16 5.03 -3.63
N ASN A 113 18.81 6.10 -3.13
CA ASN A 113 18.21 7.01 -2.15
C ASN A 113 17.33 8.09 -2.81
N ARG A 114 17.41 8.23 -4.13
CA ARG A 114 16.49 9.08 -4.90
C ARG A 114 15.24 8.29 -5.24
N ILE A 115 14.20 8.49 -4.45
CA ILE A 115 12.95 7.72 -4.53
C ILE A 115 11.81 8.67 -4.90
N ASP A 116 10.94 8.22 -5.78
CA ASP A 116 9.65 8.83 -6.06
C ASP A 116 8.51 7.94 -5.57
N GLN A 117 7.48 8.56 -5.01
CA GLN A 117 6.26 7.88 -4.60
C GLN A 117 5.12 8.26 -5.54
N TRP A 118 4.59 7.26 -6.23
CA TRP A 118 3.43 7.36 -7.11
C TRP A 118 2.19 6.92 -6.35
N THR A 119 1.05 7.54 -6.62
CA THR A 119 -0.19 7.25 -5.90
C THR A 119 -1.38 7.06 -6.83
N ALA A 120 -2.32 6.22 -6.39
CA ALA A 120 -3.68 6.14 -6.89
C ALA A 120 -4.66 6.23 -5.72
N MET A 121 -5.81 6.87 -5.97
CA MET A 121 -6.89 6.94 -4.99
C MET A 121 -7.81 5.72 -5.15
N MET A 122 -8.31 5.20 -4.04
CA MET A 122 -9.31 4.13 -4.02
C MET A 122 -10.45 4.47 -3.07
N VAL A 123 -11.64 3.97 -3.36
CA VAL A 123 -12.81 4.11 -2.48
C VAL A 123 -13.00 2.81 -1.72
N VAL A 124 -12.92 2.88 -0.40
CA VAL A 124 -13.21 1.76 0.48
C VAL A 124 -14.66 1.85 0.93
N ASP A 125 -15.37 0.73 0.95
CA ASP A 125 -16.78 0.63 1.34
C ASP A 125 -17.00 -0.52 2.32
N LYS A 126 -18.22 -0.63 2.86
CA LYS A 126 -18.59 -1.68 3.82
C LYS A 126 -18.62 -3.09 3.25
N THR A 127 -18.62 -3.22 1.93
CA THR A 127 -18.57 -4.49 1.21
C THR A 127 -17.25 -4.63 0.47
N TRP A 128 -16.80 -5.87 0.29
CA TRP A 128 -15.65 -6.17 -0.55
C TRP A 128 -15.87 -5.65 -1.96
N LYS A 129 -14.89 -4.89 -2.47
CA LYS A 129 -14.86 -4.41 -3.84
C LYS A 129 -13.50 -4.67 -4.45
N LYS A 130 -13.51 -5.17 -5.68
CA LYS A 130 -12.31 -5.28 -6.50
C LYS A 130 -11.89 -3.90 -6.99
N ILE A 131 -10.65 -3.53 -6.70
CA ILE A 131 -9.98 -2.33 -7.18
C ILE A 131 -8.98 -2.76 -8.25
N ARG A 132 -8.94 -2.02 -9.35
CA ARG A 132 -7.97 -2.21 -10.44
C ARG A 132 -7.29 -0.88 -10.72
N ILE A 133 -5.98 -0.82 -10.50
CA ILE A 133 -5.17 0.39 -10.68
C ILE A 133 -4.19 0.16 -11.84
N PRO A 134 -4.40 0.82 -12.99
CA PRO A 134 -3.40 0.87 -14.06
C PRO A 134 -2.21 1.74 -13.64
N PHE A 135 -0.99 1.27 -13.84
CA PHE A 135 0.21 2.04 -13.49
C PHE A 135 0.31 3.35 -14.27
N ASN A 136 -0.15 3.38 -15.52
CA ASN A 136 -0.20 4.59 -16.34
C ASN A 136 -1.25 5.63 -15.90
N LYS A 137 -2.11 5.31 -14.92
CA LYS A 137 -3.07 6.24 -14.31
C LYS A 137 -2.62 6.76 -12.94
N MET A 138 -1.48 6.27 -12.43
CA MET A 138 -0.90 6.78 -11.19
C MET A 138 -0.32 8.17 -11.41
N PHE A 139 -0.31 8.98 -10.35
CA PHE A 139 0.25 10.32 -10.36
C PHE A 139 1.24 10.51 -9.23
N ILE A 140 2.16 11.46 -9.40
CA ILE A 140 3.20 11.72 -8.41
C ILE A 140 2.59 12.26 -7.10
N SER A 141 3.02 11.71 -5.96
CA SER A 141 2.60 12.17 -4.64
C SER A 141 3.27 13.52 -4.32
N ARG A 142 2.53 14.63 -4.43
CA ARG A 142 3.09 15.96 -4.13
C ARG A 142 3.57 16.11 -2.67
N GLY A 143 2.95 15.39 -1.73
CA GLY A 143 3.37 15.34 -0.33
C GLY A 143 4.76 14.71 -0.18
N TRP A 144 5.06 13.70 -1.00
CA TRP A 144 6.36 13.05 -1.06
C TRP A 144 7.48 14.02 -1.41
N ILE A 145 7.31 14.78 -2.49
CA ILE A 145 8.30 15.78 -2.97
C ILE A 145 8.57 16.86 -1.91
N LYS A 146 7.50 17.37 -1.28
CA LYS A 146 7.62 18.51 -0.36
C LYS A 146 8.34 18.17 0.94
N LYS A 147 8.02 17.02 1.54
CA LYS A 147 8.54 16.62 2.87
C LYS A 147 8.62 15.10 3.07
N GLY A 148 7.84 14.31 2.34
CA GLY A 148 7.74 12.87 2.58
C GLY A 148 9.07 12.13 2.42
N ALA A 149 9.81 12.38 1.33
CA ALA A 149 11.11 11.75 1.09
C ALA A 149 12.10 12.00 2.24
N GLN A 150 12.19 13.26 2.71
CA GLN A 150 13.10 13.64 3.80
C GLN A 150 12.74 12.93 5.11
N LYS A 151 11.45 12.74 5.41
CA LYS A 151 10.99 12.02 6.61
C LYS A 151 11.43 10.56 6.62
N THR A 152 11.72 9.97 5.46
CA THR A 152 12.17 8.57 5.31
C THR A 152 13.66 8.45 5.05
N GLY A 153 14.43 9.55 5.13
CA GLY A 153 15.86 9.57 4.79
C GLY A 153 16.16 9.50 3.29
N ALA A 154 15.15 9.65 2.44
CA ALA A 154 15.28 9.67 0.98
C ALA A 154 15.34 11.11 0.45
N VAL A 155 15.76 11.25 -0.81
CA VAL A 155 15.69 12.48 -1.60
C VAL A 155 14.64 12.28 -2.70
N PRO A 156 13.84 13.29 -3.07
CA PRO A 156 12.95 13.18 -4.22
C PRO A 156 13.71 12.78 -5.50
N GLY A 157 13.10 11.92 -6.31
CA GLY A 157 13.65 11.51 -7.59
C GLY A 157 13.44 12.57 -8.69
N ASP A 158 13.49 12.11 -9.93
CA ASP A 158 13.26 12.94 -11.13
C ASP A 158 11.83 12.81 -11.68
N GLN A 159 10.93 12.20 -10.91
CA GLN A 159 9.50 12.09 -11.20
C GLN A 159 9.19 11.25 -12.43
N VAL A 160 9.99 10.19 -12.64
CA VAL A 160 9.75 9.16 -13.68
C VAL A 160 9.34 7.86 -13.01
N LEU A 161 8.18 7.31 -13.38
CA LEU A 161 7.68 6.03 -12.87
C LEU A 161 8.52 4.90 -13.45
N ARG A 162 9.43 4.36 -12.64
CA ARG A 162 10.34 3.26 -13.03
C ARG A 162 9.84 1.93 -12.51
N LEU A 163 9.01 1.27 -13.30
CA LEU A 163 8.48 -0.05 -12.95
C LEU A 163 9.58 -1.11 -12.83
N ASN A 164 10.72 -0.95 -13.50
CA ASN A 164 11.89 -1.84 -13.34
C ASN A 164 12.65 -1.67 -12.01
N ARG A 165 12.29 -0.66 -11.19
CA ARG A 165 12.98 -0.35 -9.94
C ARG A 165 12.00 -0.02 -8.82
N VAL A 166 11.02 -0.90 -8.61
CA VAL A 166 10.08 -0.78 -7.49
C VAL A 166 10.79 -1.16 -6.19
N GLU A 167 10.76 -0.25 -5.21
CA GLU A 167 11.32 -0.44 -3.86
C GLU A 167 10.28 -0.91 -2.85
N GLY A 168 9.01 -0.64 -3.12
CA GLY A 168 7.94 -1.07 -2.23
C GLY A 168 6.57 -0.58 -2.67
N ILE A 169 5.57 -1.18 -2.06
CA ILE A 169 4.16 -0.94 -2.32
C ILE A 169 3.46 -0.68 -0.99
N GLN A 170 2.51 0.25 -0.97
CA GLN A 170 1.80 0.62 0.23
C GLN A 170 0.30 0.73 -0.04
N PHE A 171 -0.49 0.31 0.94
CA PHE A 171 -1.94 0.41 0.93
C PHE A 171 -2.39 1.08 2.22
N GLY A 172 -3.38 1.95 2.16
CA GLY A 172 -4.11 2.34 3.35
C GLY A 172 -4.89 3.63 3.26
N VAL A 173 -4.97 4.36 4.36
CA VAL A 173 -5.81 5.56 4.51
C VAL A 173 -5.04 6.68 5.23
N GLY A 174 -5.37 7.93 4.91
CA GLY A 174 -4.78 9.12 5.54
C GLY A 174 -5.83 10.04 6.14
N SER A 175 -5.53 10.64 7.29
CA SER A 175 -6.41 11.61 7.96
C SER A 175 -6.54 12.94 7.22
N ASN A 176 -5.68 13.19 6.24
CA ASN A 176 -5.80 14.32 5.32
C ASN A 176 -6.90 14.14 4.25
N LYS A 177 -7.43 12.93 4.08
CA LYS A 177 -8.49 12.57 3.10
C LYS A 177 -9.75 12.01 3.74
N ASN A 178 -9.75 11.85 5.05
CA ASN A 178 -10.84 11.28 5.82
C ASN A 178 -11.11 12.20 7.02
N ASP A 179 -12.35 12.24 7.48
CA ASP A 179 -12.71 13.02 8.67
C ASP A 179 -12.04 12.44 9.93
N ALA A 180 -12.28 13.05 11.09
CA ALA A 180 -11.85 12.52 12.38
C ALA A 180 -12.63 11.22 12.71
N VAL A 181 -12.21 10.12 12.10
CA VAL A 181 -12.86 8.81 12.17
C VAL A 181 -11.89 7.74 12.63
N SER A 182 -12.44 6.68 13.22
CA SER A 182 -11.74 5.43 13.48
C SER A 182 -12.40 4.29 12.73
N GLY A 183 -11.64 3.25 12.44
CA GLY A 183 -12.15 2.09 11.73
C GLY A 183 -11.07 1.10 11.35
N SER A 184 -11.47 0.19 10.48
CA SER A 184 -10.59 -0.83 9.93
C SER A 184 -10.79 -0.91 8.43
N ILE A 185 -9.73 -1.23 7.71
CA ILE A 185 -9.80 -1.68 6.33
C ILE A 185 -9.09 -3.04 6.19
N TRP A 186 -9.61 -3.86 5.28
CA TRP A 186 -9.08 -5.16 4.90
C TRP A 186 -8.70 -5.13 3.43
N ILE A 187 -7.57 -5.73 3.10
CA ILE A 187 -7.02 -5.84 1.74
C ILE A 187 -6.72 -7.32 1.47
N ASP A 188 -7.07 -7.79 0.29
CA ASP A 188 -6.96 -9.21 -0.06
C ASP A 188 -6.81 -9.44 -1.57
N LYS A 189 -6.42 -10.67 -1.96
CA LYS A 189 -6.33 -11.16 -3.34
C LYS A 189 -5.54 -10.19 -4.23
N ILE A 190 -4.37 -9.75 -3.74
CA ILE A 190 -3.49 -8.82 -4.45
C ILE A 190 -2.84 -9.57 -5.62
N ARG A 191 -3.00 -9.03 -6.83
CA ARG A 191 -2.47 -9.60 -8.06
C ARG A 191 -1.96 -8.53 -9.01
N LEU A 192 -0.85 -8.82 -9.69
CA LEU A 192 -0.42 -8.04 -10.86
C LEU A 192 -1.18 -8.52 -12.10
N TYR A 193 -1.55 -7.60 -12.99
CA TYR A 193 -2.23 -7.94 -14.25
C TYR A 193 -1.53 -7.31 -15.46
N GLY A 194 -1.76 -7.86 -16.64
CA GLY A 194 -1.04 -7.49 -17.86
C GLY A 194 0.29 -8.22 -18.00
N GLY A 195 0.98 -7.99 -19.12
CA GLY A 195 2.01 -8.91 -19.61
C GLY A 195 1.36 -10.05 -20.37
N SER A 196 2.15 -10.97 -20.93
CA SER A 196 1.62 -12.21 -21.51
C SER A 196 0.94 -13.01 -20.40
N GLU A 197 -0.34 -12.72 -20.14
CA GLU A 197 -1.23 -13.56 -19.34
C GLU A 197 -1.16 -14.96 -19.95
N MET A 198 -0.46 -15.89 -19.29
CA MET A 198 -0.79 -17.28 -19.52
C MET A 198 -2.22 -17.44 -18.99
N PRO A 199 -3.18 -17.90 -19.83
CA PRO A 199 -4.53 -18.18 -19.38
C PRO A 199 -4.47 -19.19 -18.23
N GLY A 200 -5.41 -19.01 -17.29
CA GLY A 200 -5.46 -19.68 -16.00
C GLY A 200 -5.58 -21.20 -16.01
#